data_AF-A0A534NLT5-F1
#
_entry.id   AF-A0A534NLT5-F1
#
_cell.length_a   1.000
_cell.length_b   1.000
_cell.length_c   1.000
_cell.angle_alpha   90.00
_cell.angle_beta   90.00
_cell.angle_gamma   90.00
#
_symmetry.space_group_name_H-M   'P 1'
#
loop_
_entity.id
_entity.type
_entity.pdbx_description
1 polymer ?
#
loop_
_entity_poly.entity_id
_entity_poly.type
_entity_poly.pdbx_seq_one_letter_code
_entity_poly.pdbx_strand_id
1 'polypeptide(L)'
;MAPLASRILGVLDQRAARLLRRDAIALVEMDRFSETADKVWESCAAHYPVLVRRDRAYLNWRFADDPFHRYRLFEVRRGAAPIGIAVLRVGAWGGLPAGFIVDWLCEPRDAELLLAACLDVLRESRVAAAYCVHANPVSTGMLPRLGFVRRSSGFRFLVCGGEAGGLVRDRRNWFVTFGDSNADRPRPASAG
;
A
#
# COMPACT_ATOMS: atom_id res chain seq x y z
N MET A 1 -8.73 10.86 -27.30
CA MET A 1 -8.69 10.02 -26.07
C MET A 1 -8.32 10.79 -24.80
N ALA A 2 -7.45 11.82 -24.84
CA ALA A 2 -6.97 12.55 -23.64
C ALA A 2 -8.02 13.36 -22.81
N PRO A 3 -8.97 14.12 -23.40
CA PRO A 3 -9.83 15.01 -22.60
C PRO A 3 -10.89 14.27 -21.77
N LEU A 4 -11.39 13.13 -22.26
CA LEU A 4 -12.35 12.31 -21.51
C LEU A 4 -11.69 11.63 -20.31
N ALA A 5 -10.49 11.07 -20.50
CA ALA A 5 -9.72 10.46 -19.42
C ALA A 5 -9.36 11.47 -18.33
N SER A 6 -8.95 12.69 -18.72
CA SER A 6 -8.68 13.78 -17.77
C SER A 6 -9.93 14.19 -16.98
N ARG A 7 -11.10 14.28 -17.63
CA ARG A 7 -12.38 14.56 -16.94
C ARG A 7 -12.78 13.47 -15.96
N ILE A 8 -12.63 12.19 -16.34
CA ILE A 8 -12.94 11.05 -15.47
C ILE A 8 -12.02 11.06 -14.24
N LEU A 9 -10.72 11.24 -14.44
CA LEU A 9 -9.76 11.35 -13.34
C LEU A 9 -10.10 12.53 -12.41
N GLY A 10 -10.45 13.69 -12.97
CA GLY A 10 -10.88 14.84 -12.17
C GLY A 10 -12.13 14.57 -11.31
N VAL A 11 -13.11 13.80 -11.81
CA VAL A 11 -14.28 13.40 -11.02
C VAL A 11 -13.90 12.43 -9.89
N LEU A 12 -13.01 11.46 -10.17
CA LEU A 12 -12.53 10.51 -9.17
C LEU A 12 -11.67 11.19 -8.10
N ASP A 13 -10.87 12.18 -8.49
CA ASP A 13 -10.11 13.02 -7.56
C ASP A 13 -11.04 13.80 -6.63
N GLN A 14 -12.09 14.43 -7.19
CA GLN A 14 -13.11 15.11 -6.38
C GLN A 14 -13.83 14.15 -5.42
N ARG A 15 -14.07 12.91 -5.84
CA ARG A 15 -14.64 11.86 -4.97
C ARG A 15 -13.70 11.53 -3.81
N ALA A 16 -12.42 11.29 -4.09
CA ALA A 16 -11.41 11.03 -3.05
C ALA A 16 -11.31 12.20 -2.07
N ALA A 17 -11.28 13.45 -2.56
CA ALA A 17 -11.27 14.64 -1.71
C ALA A 17 -12.57 14.82 -0.89
N ARG A 18 -13.74 14.40 -1.41
CA ARG A 18 -14.99 14.36 -0.62
C ARG A 18 -14.96 13.28 0.45
N LEU A 19 -14.36 12.12 0.16
CA LEU A 19 -14.21 11.04 1.13
C LEU A 19 -13.36 11.51 2.32
N LEU A 20 -12.19 12.10 2.05
CA LEU A 20 -11.28 12.63 3.09
C LEU A 20 -11.89 13.77 3.91
N ARG A 21 -12.80 14.58 3.32
CA ARG A 21 -13.53 15.62 4.06
C ARG A 21 -14.66 15.09 4.94
N ARG A 22 -15.20 13.90 4.63
CA ARG A 22 -16.32 13.29 5.39
C ARG A 22 -15.85 12.53 6.62
N ASP A 23 -14.75 11.80 6.50
CA ASP A 23 -14.12 11.06 7.59
C ASP A 23 -12.64 11.44 7.60
N ALA A 24 -12.28 12.35 8.50
CA ALA A 24 -10.95 12.91 8.54
C ALA A 24 -9.99 11.91 9.18
N ILE A 25 -9.08 11.38 8.38
CA ILE A 25 -7.89 10.68 8.86
C ILE A 25 -6.65 11.52 8.58
N ALA A 26 -5.63 11.39 9.42
CA ALA A 26 -4.34 12.01 9.24
C ALA A 26 -3.27 10.94 8.98
N LEU A 27 -2.41 11.19 7.99
CA LEU A 27 -1.17 10.45 7.79
C LEU A 27 -0.06 11.22 8.50
N VAL A 28 0.42 10.69 9.61
CA VAL A 28 1.51 11.29 10.38
C VAL A 28 2.81 10.66 9.94
N GLU A 29 3.63 11.42 9.21
CA GLU A 29 4.94 10.96 8.74
C GLU A 29 5.90 10.76 9.91
N MET A 30 6.71 9.71 9.83
CA MET A 30 7.66 9.34 10.86
C MET A 30 8.93 8.73 10.27
N ASP A 31 10.04 8.87 10.99
CA ASP A 31 11.30 8.25 10.60
C ASP A 31 11.32 6.74 10.88
N ARG A 32 10.60 6.32 11.92
CA ARG A 32 10.48 4.93 12.36
C ARG A 32 9.11 4.68 13.00
N PHE A 33 8.61 3.45 12.86
CA PHE A 33 7.40 3.02 13.55
C PHE A 33 7.63 2.88 15.06
N SER A 34 6.69 3.42 15.83
CA SER A 34 6.61 3.27 17.30
C SER A 34 5.76 2.06 17.69
N GLU A 35 5.52 1.85 18.99
CA GLU A 35 4.70 0.75 19.55
C GLU A 35 3.24 0.80 19.07
N THR A 36 2.79 1.92 18.50
CA THR A 36 1.48 2.03 17.85
C THR A 36 1.33 1.05 16.69
N ALA A 37 2.41 0.72 15.98
CA ALA A 37 2.38 -0.27 14.90
C ALA A 37 2.07 -1.68 15.42
N ASP A 38 2.55 -2.03 16.62
CA ASP A 38 2.24 -3.31 17.26
C ASP A 38 0.73 -3.39 17.59
N LYS A 39 0.15 -2.30 18.10
CA LYS A 39 -1.29 -2.20 18.39
C LYS A 39 -2.15 -2.27 17.13
N VAL A 40 -1.72 -1.61 16.05
CA VAL A 40 -2.38 -1.70 14.73
C VAL A 40 -2.31 -3.12 14.20
N TRP A 41 -1.16 -3.78 14.30
CA TRP A 41 -1.00 -5.18 13.89
C TRP A 41 -1.98 -6.09 14.65
N GLU A 42 -2.00 -6.00 15.98
CA GLU A 42 -2.86 -6.83 16.84
C GLU A 42 -4.35 -6.63 16.53
N SER A 43 -4.79 -5.39 16.28
CA SER A 43 -6.20 -5.09 15.99
C SER A 43 -6.61 -5.47 14.56
N CYS A 44 -5.69 -5.33 13.59
CA CYS A 44 -6.03 -5.47 12.17
C CYS A 44 -5.77 -6.87 11.61
N ALA A 45 -4.78 -7.60 12.12
CA ALA A 45 -4.32 -8.85 11.50
C ALA A 45 -5.42 -9.90 11.37
N ALA A 46 -6.32 -10.00 12.36
CA ALA A 46 -7.42 -10.97 12.36
C ALA A 46 -8.42 -10.77 11.22
N HIS A 47 -8.46 -9.60 10.58
CA HIS A 47 -9.32 -9.33 9.43
C HIS A 47 -8.78 -9.92 8.11
N TYR A 48 -7.54 -10.43 8.09
CA TYR A 48 -6.86 -10.87 6.88
C TYR A 48 -6.36 -12.31 7.03
N PRO A 49 -6.99 -13.30 6.38
CA PRO A 49 -6.68 -14.72 6.62
C PRO A 49 -5.25 -15.14 6.25
N VAL A 50 -4.66 -14.52 5.22
CA VAL A 50 -3.26 -14.75 4.81
C VAL A 50 -2.60 -13.38 4.69
N LEU A 51 -1.73 -13.06 5.66
CA LEU A 51 -1.08 -11.75 5.80
C LEU A 51 0.34 -11.93 6.33
N VAL A 52 1.29 -11.17 5.79
CA VAL A 52 2.65 -11.10 6.34
C VAL A 52 2.64 -10.20 7.58
N ARG A 53 3.39 -10.59 8.62
CA ARG A 53 3.56 -9.80 9.86
C ARG A 53 3.92 -8.35 9.54
N ARG A 54 3.23 -7.39 10.14
CA ARG A 54 3.41 -5.93 9.97
C ARG A 54 3.44 -5.22 11.32
N ASP A 55 4.14 -5.82 12.26
CA ASP A 55 4.40 -5.20 13.56
C ASP A 55 5.58 -4.22 13.48
N ARG A 56 5.86 -3.52 14.57
CA ARG A 56 6.93 -2.51 14.63
C ARG A 56 8.29 -3.05 14.23
N ALA A 57 8.63 -4.25 14.72
CA ALA A 57 9.92 -4.88 14.45
C ALA A 57 10.09 -5.19 12.95
N TYR A 58 9.09 -5.82 12.34
CA TYR A 58 9.10 -6.12 10.91
C TYR A 58 9.15 -4.86 10.05
N LEU A 59 8.28 -3.88 10.33
CA LEU A 59 8.16 -2.68 9.50
C LEU A 59 9.44 -1.84 9.54
N ASN A 60 10.06 -1.68 10.71
CA ASN A 60 11.31 -0.95 10.83
C ASN A 60 12.45 -1.67 10.09
N TRP A 61 12.60 -2.99 10.27
CA TRP A 61 13.60 -3.77 9.51
C TRP A 61 13.38 -3.68 7.99
N ARG A 62 12.14 -3.81 7.53
CA ARG A 62 11.82 -3.88 6.10
C ARG A 62 11.95 -2.54 5.39
N PHE A 63 11.61 -1.44 6.07
CA PHE A 63 11.44 -0.12 5.46
C PHE A 63 12.31 0.97 6.07
N ALA A 64 12.37 1.11 7.40
CA ALA A 64 13.19 2.15 8.03
C ALA A 64 14.70 1.86 7.91
N ASP A 65 15.07 0.58 7.98
CA ASP A 65 16.44 0.09 7.90
C ASP A 65 16.83 -0.38 6.48
N ASP A 66 16.02 -0.06 5.46
CA ASP A 66 16.31 -0.41 4.06
C ASP A 66 17.52 0.42 3.56
N PRO A 67 18.65 -0.21 3.17
CA PRO A 67 19.83 0.52 2.74
C PRO A 67 19.75 1.04 1.29
N PHE A 68 18.75 0.62 0.53
CA PHE A 68 18.64 0.88 -0.91
C PHE A 68 17.54 1.90 -1.24
N HIS A 69 16.50 2.00 -0.42
CA HIS A 69 15.36 2.85 -0.68
C HIS A 69 15.05 3.80 0.46
N ARG A 70 14.59 4.99 0.10
CA ARG A 70 13.97 5.93 1.04
C ARG A 70 12.45 5.79 0.96
N TYR A 71 11.86 5.07 1.91
CA TYR A 71 10.42 5.05 2.08
C TYR A 71 9.98 6.19 2.98
N ARG A 72 8.73 6.61 2.80
CA ARG A 72 8.02 7.51 3.70
C ARG A 72 7.06 6.68 4.52
N LEU A 73 7.21 6.72 5.83
CA LEU A 73 6.49 5.87 6.78
C LEU A 73 5.40 6.70 7.45
N PHE A 74 4.20 6.15 7.56
CA PHE A 74 3.06 6.87 8.13
C PHE A 74 2.31 6.01 9.12
N GLU A 75 1.97 6.62 10.25
CA GLU A 75 0.86 6.17 11.08
C GLU A 75 -0.41 6.86 10.60
N VAL A 76 -1.47 6.08 10.46
CA VAL A 76 -2.79 6.55 10.04
C VAL A 76 -3.64 6.74 11.28
N ARG A 77 -4.10 7.96 11.50
CA ARG A 77 -4.87 8.34 12.69
C ARG A 77 -6.28 8.76 12.36
N ARG A 78 -7.24 8.33 13.18
CA ARG A 78 -8.56 8.94 13.30
C ARG A 78 -8.63 9.68 14.63
N GLY A 79 -8.48 11.00 14.59
CA GLY A 79 -8.24 11.80 15.79
C GLY A 79 -6.95 11.36 16.50
N ALA A 80 -7.05 10.94 17.76
CA ALA A 80 -5.92 10.41 18.54
C ALA A 80 -5.68 8.90 18.36
N ALA A 81 -6.61 8.17 17.71
CA ALA A 81 -6.53 6.72 17.61
C ALA A 81 -5.67 6.29 16.39
N PRO A 82 -4.63 5.46 16.57
CA PRO A 82 -3.92 4.82 15.46
C PRO A 82 -4.79 3.70 14.88
N ILE A 83 -5.25 3.89 13.64
CA ILE A 83 -6.15 2.96 12.94
C ILE A 83 -5.46 2.20 11.81
N GLY A 84 -4.21 2.54 11.50
CA GLY A 84 -3.49 1.91 10.42
C GLY A 84 -2.06 2.40 10.25
N ILE A 85 -1.38 1.83 9.28
CA ILE A 85 -0.06 2.23 8.80
C ILE A 85 -0.08 2.33 7.28
N ALA A 86 0.80 3.16 6.73
CA ALA A 86 1.07 3.21 5.30
C ALA A 86 2.57 3.41 5.05
N VAL A 87 3.05 2.81 3.97
CA VAL A 87 4.42 2.96 3.48
C VAL A 87 4.36 3.42 2.04
N LEU A 88 4.92 4.59 1.78
CA LEU A 88 4.96 5.18 0.44
C LEU A 88 6.39 5.28 -0.06
N ARG A 89 6.54 5.40 -1.38
CA ARG A 89 7.82 5.69 -2.02
C ARG A 89 7.60 6.56 -3.25
N VAL A 90 8.54 7.47 -3.51
CA VAL A 90 8.64 8.20 -4.78
C VAL A 90 9.92 7.76 -5.47
N GLY A 91 9.85 7.51 -6.78
CA GLY A 91 10.98 7.08 -7.58
C GLY A 91 10.65 7.15 -9.06
N ALA A 92 11.13 6.18 -9.84
CA ALA A 92 10.79 6.05 -11.25
C ALA A 92 10.26 4.66 -11.58
N TRP A 93 9.33 4.58 -12.54
CA TRP A 93 8.87 3.32 -13.13
C TRP A 93 8.80 3.46 -14.64
N GLY A 94 9.55 2.63 -15.37
CA GLY A 94 9.63 2.73 -16.84
C GLY A 94 10.14 4.08 -17.34
N GLY A 95 11.07 4.71 -16.60
CA GLY A 95 11.65 6.02 -16.94
C GLY A 95 10.81 7.24 -16.56
N LEU A 96 9.63 7.05 -15.96
CA LEU A 96 8.75 8.15 -15.56
C LEU A 96 8.72 8.32 -14.03
N PRO A 97 8.65 9.55 -13.50
CA PRO A 97 8.43 9.81 -12.08
C PRO A 97 7.17 9.09 -11.58
N ALA A 98 7.30 8.30 -10.53
CA ALA A 98 6.27 7.39 -10.04
C ALA A 98 6.16 7.42 -8.52
N GLY A 99 4.92 7.46 -8.04
CA GLY A 99 4.58 7.23 -6.64
C GLY A 99 4.15 5.78 -6.44
N PHE A 100 4.47 5.22 -5.28
CA PHE A 100 4.11 3.85 -4.92
C PHE A 100 3.40 3.85 -3.57
N ILE A 101 2.23 3.24 -3.52
CA ILE A 101 1.67 2.73 -2.26
C ILE A 101 2.30 1.35 -2.08
N VAL A 102 3.37 1.30 -1.29
CA VAL A 102 4.23 0.11 -1.16
C VAL A 102 3.58 -0.91 -0.25
N ASP A 103 3.13 -0.47 0.92
CA ASP A 103 2.47 -1.32 1.90
C ASP A 103 1.48 -0.52 2.75
N TRP A 104 0.53 -1.21 3.37
CA TRP A 104 -0.45 -0.62 4.29
C TRP A 104 -1.13 -1.70 5.12
N LEU A 105 -1.68 -1.31 6.27
CA LEU A 105 -2.55 -2.15 7.09
C LEU A 105 -3.54 -1.27 7.84
N CYS A 106 -4.81 -1.66 7.83
CA CYS A 106 -5.90 -1.09 8.63
C CYS A 106 -7.06 -2.10 8.64
N GLU A 107 -8.16 -1.82 9.34
CA GLU A 107 -9.37 -2.61 9.17
C GLU A 107 -9.96 -2.45 7.74
N PRO A 108 -10.62 -3.49 7.18
CA PRO A 108 -11.17 -3.43 5.81
C PRO A 108 -12.12 -2.25 5.55
N ARG A 109 -12.86 -1.79 6.56
CA ARG A 109 -13.77 -0.64 6.45
C ARG A 109 -13.05 0.69 6.19
N ASP A 110 -11.79 0.81 6.62
CA ASP A 110 -10.99 2.03 6.54
C ASP A 110 -10.08 2.07 5.31
N ALA A 111 -10.00 0.97 4.56
CA ALA A 111 -9.06 0.81 3.45
C ALA A 111 -9.26 1.81 2.29
N GLU A 112 -10.50 2.10 1.87
CA GLU A 112 -10.76 3.08 0.79
C GLU A 112 -10.29 4.48 1.20
N LEU A 113 -10.51 4.82 2.48
CA LEU A 113 -10.14 6.11 3.05
C LEU A 113 -8.61 6.24 3.20
N LEU A 114 -7.94 5.22 3.75
CA LEU A 114 -6.48 5.16 3.85
C LEU A 114 -5.82 5.31 2.48
N LEU A 115 -6.27 4.54 1.48
CA LEU A 115 -5.72 4.59 0.13
C LEU A 115 -5.96 5.95 -0.55
N ALA A 116 -7.10 6.58 -0.30
CA ALA A 116 -7.36 7.95 -0.77
C ALA A 116 -6.38 8.95 -0.14
N ALA A 117 -6.07 8.82 1.14
CA ALA A 117 -5.11 9.69 1.82
C ALA A 117 -3.68 9.47 1.32
N CYS A 118 -3.28 8.22 1.08
CA CYS A 118 -2.00 7.92 0.43
C CYS A 118 -1.86 8.57 -0.95
N LEU A 119 -2.93 8.55 -1.75
CA LEU A 119 -2.94 9.23 -3.05
C LEU A 119 -2.75 10.74 -2.90
N ASP A 120 -3.35 11.35 -1.90
CA ASP A 120 -3.22 12.79 -1.64
C ASP A 120 -1.75 13.17 -1.37
N VAL A 121 -1.07 12.41 -0.52
CA VAL A 121 0.37 12.55 -0.24
C VAL A 121 1.23 12.36 -1.51
N LEU A 122 0.88 11.41 -2.38
CA LEU A 122 1.62 11.19 -3.63
C LEU A 122 1.38 12.31 -4.67
N ARG A 123 0.21 12.95 -4.67
CA ARG A 123 -0.08 14.09 -5.57
C ARG A 123 0.83 15.27 -5.29
N GLU A 124 1.09 15.57 -4.01
CA GLU A 124 2.02 16.62 -3.60
C GLU A 124 3.45 16.40 -4.12
N SER A 125 3.80 15.13 -4.40
CA SER A 125 5.11 14.73 -4.90
C SER A 125 5.30 14.90 -6.42
N ARG A 126 4.31 15.45 -7.14
CA ARG A 126 4.35 15.71 -8.61
C ARG A 126 4.76 14.50 -9.48
N VAL A 127 4.35 13.30 -9.07
CA VAL A 127 4.59 12.07 -9.83
C VAL A 127 3.67 12.00 -11.06
N ALA A 128 4.10 11.32 -12.12
CA ALA A 128 3.29 11.13 -13.33
C ALA A 128 2.20 10.06 -13.14
N ALA A 129 2.42 9.10 -12.25
CA ALA A 129 1.46 8.06 -11.90
C ALA A 129 1.69 7.52 -10.50
N ALA A 130 0.62 7.05 -9.86
CA ALA A 130 0.67 6.27 -8.63
C ALA A 130 0.45 4.78 -8.93
N TYR A 131 1.27 3.92 -8.32
CA TYR A 131 1.21 2.47 -8.46
C TYR A 131 0.82 1.84 -7.12
N CYS A 132 -0.12 0.90 -7.18
CA CYS A 132 -0.49 0.03 -6.08
C CYS A 132 -0.43 -1.42 -6.60
N VAL A 133 0.66 -2.12 -6.31
CA VAL A 133 0.84 -3.52 -6.70
C VAL A 133 0.41 -4.38 -5.53
N HIS A 134 -0.58 -5.24 -5.74
CA HIS A 134 -1.14 -6.06 -4.68
C HIS A 134 -1.79 -7.34 -5.22
N ALA A 135 -1.92 -8.34 -4.35
CA ALA A 135 -2.87 -9.42 -4.45
C ALA A 135 -3.70 -9.40 -3.15
N ASN A 136 -4.72 -8.54 -3.14
CA ASN A 136 -5.57 -8.29 -1.98
C ASN A 136 -7.04 -8.06 -2.39
N PRO A 137 -7.99 -8.93 -1.99
CA PRO A 137 -9.39 -8.80 -2.37
C PRO A 137 -10.04 -7.53 -1.79
N VAL A 138 -9.61 -7.08 -0.60
CA VAL A 138 -10.21 -5.93 0.11
C VAL A 138 -10.10 -4.66 -0.72
N SER A 139 -8.93 -4.41 -1.30
CA SER A 139 -8.67 -3.20 -2.08
C SER A 139 -9.06 -3.34 -3.56
N THR A 140 -9.25 -4.56 -4.08
CA THR A 140 -9.49 -4.78 -5.52
C THR A 140 -10.72 -4.04 -6.04
N GLY A 141 -11.80 -3.98 -5.25
CA GLY A 141 -13.02 -3.25 -5.63
C GLY A 141 -12.98 -1.73 -5.39
N MET A 142 -12.05 -1.28 -4.54
CA MET A 142 -11.92 0.13 -4.11
C MET A 142 -11.02 0.93 -5.05
N LEU A 143 -9.94 0.33 -5.54
CA LEU A 143 -8.94 1.01 -6.37
C LEU A 143 -9.53 1.71 -7.62
N PRO A 144 -10.47 1.12 -8.39
CA PRO A 144 -11.08 1.83 -9.52
C PRO A 144 -11.85 3.10 -9.13
N ARG A 145 -12.43 3.14 -7.92
CA ARG A 145 -13.14 4.32 -7.38
C ARG A 145 -12.20 5.46 -7.01
N LEU A 146 -10.90 5.15 -6.90
CA LEU A 146 -9.82 6.08 -6.61
C LEU A 146 -8.99 6.44 -7.87
N GLY A 147 -9.45 6.04 -9.07
CA GLY A 147 -8.76 6.38 -10.32
C GLY A 147 -7.71 5.37 -10.79
N PHE A 148 -7.50 4.26 -10.08
CA PHE A 148 -6.60 3.22 -10.54
C PHE A 148 -7.20 2.42 -11.70
N VAL A 149 -6.34 2.12 -12.68
CA VAL A 149 -6.67 1.19 -13.77
C VAL A 149 -5.90 -0.10 -13.54
N ARG A 150 -6.62 -1.24 -13.55
CA ARG A 150 -6.00 -2.55 -13.38
C ARG A 150 -5.10 -2.86 -14.57
N ARG A 151 -3.86 -3.27 -14.29
CA ARG A 151 -2.91 -3.78 -15.29
C ARG A 151 -2.34 -5.12 -14.83
N SER A 152 -1.98 -5.98 -15.77
CA SER A 152 -1.16 -7.14 -15.45
C SER A 152 0.22 -6.67 -15.03
N SER A 153 0.69 -7.10 -13.86
CA SER A 153 2.03 -6.77 -13.38
C SER A 153 3.10 -7.74 -13.87
N GLY A 154 2.70 -8.94 -14.32
CA GLY A 154 3.63 -10.04 -14.60
C GLY A 154 4.23 -10.70 -13.36
N PHE A 155 3.98 -10.17 -12.15
CA PHE A 155 4.44 -10.80 -10.91
C PHE A 155 3.72 -12.13 -10.68
N ARG A 156 4.52 -13.15 -10.35
CA ARG A 156 4.06 -14.48 -9.95
C ARG A 156 4.46 -14.72 -8.51
N PHE A 157 3.50 -15.13 -7.69
CA PHE A 157 3.76 -15.61 -6.34
C PHE A 157 3.72 -17.13 -6.36
N LEU A 158 4.70 -17.74 -5.70
CA LEU A 158 4.83 -19.19 -5.58
C LEU A 158 4.54 -19.57 -4.13
N VAL A 159 3.69 -20.57 -3.94
CA VAL A 159 3.47 -21.18 -2.62
C VAL A 159 4.29 -22.46 -2.58
N CYS A 160 5.27 -22.53 -1.66
CA CYS A 160 6.05 -23.74 -1.43
C CYS A 160 5.70 -24.31 -0.06
N GLY A 161 5.16 -25.53 -0.03
CA GLY A 161 4.81 -26.24 1.21
C GLY A 161 3.68 -27.23 1.00
N GLY A 162 3.93 -28.52 1.26
CA GLY A 162 2.91 -29.58 1.18
C GLY A 162 1.78 -29.38 2.19
N GLU A 163 2.10 -28.80 3.34
CA GLU A 163 1.15 -28.48 4.43
C GLU A 163 0.51 -27.09 4.32
N ALA A 164 0.73 -26.35 3.23
CA ALA A 164 0.04 -25.09 3.00
C ALA A 164 -1.47 -25.36 2.96
N GLY A 165 -2.15 -25.04 4.06
CA GLY A 165 -3.56 -25.34 4.28
C GLY A 165 -4.46 -24.69 3.22
N GLY A 166 -5.74 -25.09 3.22
CA GLY A 166 -6.72 -24.63 2.22
C GLY A 166 -6.79 -23.09 2.07
N LEU A 167 -6.52 -22.34 3.15
CA LEU A 167 -6.49 -20.88 3.13
C LEU A 167 -5.46 -20.30 2.16
N VAL A 168 -4.23 -20.84 2.13
CA VAL A 168 -3.14 -20.33 1.29
C VAL A 168 -3.36 -20.71 -0.18
N ARG A 169 -4.08 -21.79 -0.47
CA ARG A 169 -4.39 -22.21 -1.85
C ARG A 169 -5.44 -21.32 -2.52
N ASP A 170 -6.29 -20.67 -1.75
CA ASP A 170 -7.27 -19.72 -2.27
C ASP A 170 -6.73 -18.28 -2.21
N ARG A 171 -6.39 -17.74 -3.39
CA ARG A 171 -5.88 -16.37 -3.54
C ARG A 171 -6.85 -15.29 -3.02
N ARG A 172 -8.13 -15.59 -2.84
CA ARG A 172 -9.10 -14.66 -2.22
C ARG A 172 -8.86 -14.45 -0.73
N ASN A 173 -7.97 -15.22 -0.11
CA ASN A 173 -7.59 -15.05 1.29
C ASN A 173 -6.34 -14.17 1.47
N TRP A 174 -5.67 -13.83 0.38
CA TRP A 174 -4.36 -13.19 0.42
C TRP A 174 -4.50 -11.70 0.61
N PHE A 175 -3.77 -11.16 1.58
CA PHE A 175 -3.39 -9.77 1.66
C PHE A 175 -1.89 -9.69 1.40
N VAL A 176 -1.54 -9.46 0.14
CA VAL A 176 -0.15 -9.28 -0.28
C VAL A 176 -0.02 -7.94 -0.99
N THR A 177 1.00 -7.17 -0.62
CA THR A 177 1.31 -5.85 -1.20
C THR A 177 2.68 -5.89 -1.89
N PHE A 178 3.12 -4.75 -2.41
CA PHE A 178 4.44 -4.65 -3.01
C PHE A 178 5.56 -4.82 -1.98
N GLY A 179 5.32 -4.40 -0.73
CA GLY A 179 6.25 -4.53 0.39
C GLY A 179 6.61 -5.97 0.74
N ASP A 180 5.74 -6.93 0.43
CA ASP A 180 5.97 -8.37 0.64
C ASP A 180 6.89 -9.01 -0.42
N SER A 181 7.35 -8.23 -1.40
CA SER A 181 8.26 -8.68 -2.44
C SER A 181 9.65 -8.06 -2.29
N ASN A 182 10.64 -8.69 -2.94
CA ASN A 182 11.97 -8.12 -3.16
C ASN A 182 12.11 -7.52 -4.57
N ALA A 183 10.99 -7.29 -5.27
CA ALA A 183 11.01 -6.88 -6.68
C ALA A 183 11.54 -5.46 -6.90
N ASP A 184 11.52 -4.63 -5.85
CA ASP A 184 12.11 -3.30 -5.86
C ASP A 184 13.61 -3.30 -5.52
N ARG A 185 14.16 -4.40 -4.97
CA ARG A 185 15.57 -4.47 -4.57
C ARG A 185 16.48 -4.49 -5.80
N PRO A 186 17.68 -3.88 -5.70
CA PRO A 186 18.71 -4.03 -6.73
C PRO A 186 18.96 -5.52 -7.01
N ARG A 187 19.11 -5.87 -8.29
CA ARG A 187 19.57 -7.22 -8.62
C ARG A 187 21.00 -7.38 -8.11
N PRO A 188 21.39 -8.57 -7.60
CA PRO A 188 22.79 -8.85 -7.36
C PRO A 188 23.57 -8.61 -8.65
N ALA A 189 24.80 -8.11 -8.54
CA ALA A 189 25.71 -8.11 -9.67
C ALA A 189 25.78 -9.55 -10.20
N SER A 190 25.53 -9.73 -11.50
CA SER A 190 25.74 -11.03 -12.14
C SER A 190 27.19 -11.43 -11.90
N ALA A 191 27.42 -12.54 -11.20
CA ALA A 191 28.74 -13.15 -11.15
C ALA A 191 29.13 -13.46 -12.60
N GLY A 192 30.20 -12.82 -13.07
CA GLY A 192 30.76 -13.04 -14.40
C GLY A 192 31.40 -14.42 -14.54
#